data_AF-A0A7X0V2U3-F1
#
_entry.id   AF-A0A7X0V2U3-F1
#
_cell.length_a   1.000
_cell.length_b   1.000
_cell.length_c   1.000
_cell.angle_alpha   90.00
_cell.angle_beta   90.00
_cell.angle_gamma   90.00
#
_symmetry.space_group_name_H-M   'P 1'
#
loop_
_entity.id
_entity.type
_entity.pdbx_description
1 polymer ?
#
loop_
_entity_poly.entity_id
_entity_poly.type
_entity_poly.pdbx_seq_one_letter_code
_entity_poly.pdbx_strand_id
1 'polypeptide(L)'
;MKKTLTTVFTLLVGSTLLFSCKDCAQPQVTDPTQSDLDWLVYERTSMVDFVNEKEETVVYKFANTAVNNVPGIGYSVSDECIDKLDSQGWVILQDTTDRNLNLITYFLKRPDKLDVKVSVENRGEWSLDIDNPTYPTIELDGQTYTNVYEVTPDSTKPSSVKQILFNKAYGFLYIGFYDGKYLLKTK
;
A
#
# COMPACT_ATOMS: atom_id res chain seq x y z
N MET A 1 2.37 45.55 -27.23
CA MET A 1 1.33 44.86 -28.00
C MET A 1 1.24 43.41 -27.54
N LYS A 2 0.00 42.93 -27.36
CA LYS A 2 -0.41 41.60 -26.91
C LYS A 2 0.17 40.47 -27.78
N LYS A 3 0.41 39.28 -27.18
CA LYS A 3 -0.35 38.05 -27.47
C LYS A 3 -0.03 36.91 -26.47
N THR A 4 -1.09 36.48 -25.80
CA THR A 4 -1.25 35.27 -24.99
C THR A 4 -1.44 34.04 -25.90
N LEU A 5 -0.96 32.86 -25.48
CA LEU A 5 -1.39 31.49 -25.87
C LEU A 5 -0.56 30.54 -24.99
N THR A 6 -1.01 29.98 -23.86
CA THR A 6 -2.06 28.97 -23.58
C THR A 6 -1.88 27.64 -24.33
N THR A 7 -1.81 26.56 -23.54
CA THR A 7 -2.04 25.12 -23.87
C THR A 7 -0.85 24.44 -24.58
N VAL A 8 -0.44 23.19 -24.29
CA VAL A 8 -1.19 21.99 -23.94
C VAL A 8 -0.34 21.03 -23.10
N PHE A 9 -0.97 20.51 -22.06
CA PHE A 9 -0.58 19.35 -21.25
C PHE A 9 -0.86 18.09 -22.10
N THR A 10 0.16 17.34 -22.51
CA THR A 10 -0.03 16.06 -23.22
C THR A 10 0.44 14.92 -22.32
N LEU A 11 -0.50 14.39 -21.54
CA LEU A 11 -0.46 13.06 -20.93
C LEU A 11 -1.35 12.14 -21.79
N LEU A 12 -1.08 10.83 -21.71
CA LEU A 12 -1.67 9.70 -22.44
C LEU A 12 -1.06 9.42 -23.82
N VAL A 13 -0.29 8.33 -23.93
CA VAL A 13 -0.82 7.03 -24.41
C VAL A 13 -0.02 5.92 -23.75
N GLY A 14 -0.65 5.17 -22.86
CA GLY A 14 -0.13 3.93 -22.32
C GLY A 14 -1.26 2.92 -22.26
N SER A 15 -1.17 1.88 -23.10
CA SER A 15 -2.01 0.67 -23.14
C SER A 15 -3.48 0.83 -23.53
N THR A 16 -3.74 1.15 -24.79
CA THR A 16 -4.81 0.49 -25.54
C THR A 16 -4.17 -0.60 -26.39
N LEU A 17 -4.70 -1.83 -26.34
CA LEU A 17 -4.50 -2.99 -27.23
C LEU A 17 -4.14 -4.29 -26.49
N LEU A 18 -5.11 -4.81 -25.72
CA LEU A 18 -5.27 -6.25 -25.46
C LEU A 18 -6.73 -6.69 -25.71
N PHE A 19 -7.39 -6.12 -26.72
CA PHE A 19 -8.73 -6.56 -27.12
C PHE A 19 -8.64 -7.30 -28.45
N SER A 20 -8.46 -8.62 -28.37
CA SER A 20 -8.64 -9.53 -29.49
C SER A 20 -10.04 -10.16 -29.39
N CYS A 21 -10.94 -9.72 -30.27
CA CYS A 21 -11.86 -10.57 -31.04
C CYS A 21 -13.03 -11.32 -30.35
N LYS A 22 -13.96 -10.59 -29.70
CA LYS A 22 -15.42 -10.89 -29.65
C LYS A 22 -16.16 -9.76 -28.93
N ASP A 23 -17.45 -9.59 -29.20
CA ASP A 23 -18.34 -8.63 -28.52
C ASP A 23 -18.56 -9.04 -27.05
N CYS A 24 -17.53 -8.99 -26.21
CA CYS A 24 -17.70 -9.10 -24.78
C CYS A 24 -18.46 -7.86 -24.29
N ALA A 25 -19.41 -8.06 -23.37
CA ALA A 25 -20.06 -6.94 -22.69
C ALA A 25 -19.01 -6.12 -21.90
N GLN A 26 -19.31 -4.85 -21.63
CA GLN A 26 -18.46 -4.06 -20.74
C GLN A 26 -18.47 -4.68 -19.33
N PRO A 27 -17.30 -4.93 -18.72
CA PRO A 27 -17.25 -5.49 -17.38
C PRO A 27 -17.86 -4.54 -16.35
N GLN A 28 -18.51 -5.12 -15.35
CA GLN A 28 -18.82 -4.41 -14.12
C GLN A 28 -17.55 -4.24 -13.30
N VAL A 29 -17.19 -3.00 -13.00
CA VAL A 29 -16.01 -2.66 -12.19
C VAL A 29 -16.46 -2.36 -10.76
N THR A 30 -15.77 -2.94 -9.78
CA THR A 30 -15.91 -2.53 -8.39
C THR A 30 -14.99 -1.33 -8.14
N ASP A 31 -15.53 -0.11 -8.26
CA ASP A 31 -14.74 1.10 -8.03
C ASP A 31 -14.37 1.28 -6.55
N PRO A 32 -13.12 1.68 -6.23
CA PRO A 32 -12.73 2.01 -4.86
C PRO A 32 -13.35 3.33 -4.43
N THR A 33 -13.75 3.40 -3.17
CA THR A 33 -14.20 4.63 -2.50
C THR A 33 -13.01 5.40 -1.92
N GLN A 34 -13.23 6.66 -1.54
CA GLN A 34 -12.19 7.42 -0.83
C GLN A 34 -11.75 6.72 0.48
N SER A 35 -12.69 6.13 1.22
CA SER A 35 -12.38 5.38 2.45
C SER A 35 -11.49 4.15 2.20
N ASP A 36 -11.58 3.55 1.00
CA ASP A 36 -10.70 2.45 0.59
C ASP A 36 -9.29 2.99 0.29
N LEU A 37 -9.20 4.12 -0.42
CA LEU A 37 -7.94 4.77 -0.75
C LEU A 37 -7.19 5.31 0.48
N ASP A 38 -7.90 5.71 1.52
CA ASP A 38 -7.31 6.18 2.78
C ASP A 38 -6.41 5.12 3.44
N TRP A 39 -6.59 3.85 3.10
CA TRP A 39 -5.70 2.77 3.56
C TRP A 39 -4.30 2.82 2.96
N LEU A 40 -4.08 3.53 1.86
CA LEU A 40 -2.75 3.73 1.32
C LEU A 40 -1.93 4.71 2.17
N VAL A 41 -2.58 5.61 2.92
CA VAL A 41 -1.97 6.57 3.86
C VAL A 41 -1.05 7.63 3.23
N TYR A 42 -0.13 7.22 2.38
CA TYR A 42 0.96 8.04 1.88
C TYR A 42 0.64 8.66 0.53
N GLU A 43 0.97 9.93 0.39
CA GLU A 43 0.80 10.74 -0.82
C GLU A 43 2.16 11.13 -1.41
N ARG A 44 2.16 11.74 -2.60
CA ARG A 44 3.39 12.04 -3.36
C ARG A 44 4.42 12.88 -2.60
N THR A 45 3.97 13.69 -1.66
CA THR A 45 4.77 14.58 -0.82
C THR A 45 5.18 13.95 0.51
N SER A 46 4.71 12.74 0.81
CA SER A 46 4.99 12.08 2.09
C SER A 46 6.48 11.77 2.24
N MET A 47 7.00 12.17 3.39
CA MET A 47 8.25 11.69 3.96
C MET A 47 7.96 11.20 5.37
N VAL A 48 8.58 10.09 5.76
CA VAL A 48 8.37 9.44 7.05
C VAL A 48 9.72 9.17 7.68
N ASP A 49 9.92 9.72 8.86
CA ASP A 49 11.11 9.50 9.66
C ASP A 49 10.88 8.32 10.60
N PHE A 50 11.84 7.39 10.58
CA PHE A 50 11.95 6.30 11.52
C PHE A 50 13.27 6.41 12.29
N VAL A 51 13.31 5.86 13.49
CA VAL A 51 14.55 5.58 14.22
C VAL A 51 14.82 4.08 14.20
N ASN A 52 16.08 3.72 13.93
CA ASN A 52 16.52 2.32 13.89
C ASN A 52 17.13 1.84 15.22
N GLU A 53 17.63 0.61 15.24
CA GLU A 53 18.24 -0.01 16.43
C GLU A 53 19.52 0.66 16.94
N LYS A 54 20.09 1.58 16.15
CA LYS A 54 21.29 2.36 16.49
C LYS A 54 20.98 3.80 16.84
N GLU A 55 19.70 4.13 17.02
CA GLU A 55 19.22 5.50 17.25
C GLU A 55 19.48 6.45 16.07
N GLU A 56 19.66 5.92 14.86
CA GLU A 56 19.84 6.70 13.65
C GLU A 56 18.50 6.97 12.97
N THR A 57 18.30 8.19 12.46
CA THR A 57 17.14 8.53 11.65
C THR A 57 17.25 7.90 10.26
N VAL A 58 16.24 7.13 9.87
CA VAL A 58 16.07 6.55 8.53
C VAL A 58 14.85 7.20 7.89
N VAL A 59 15.07 7.89 6.78
CA VAL A 59 14.02 8.66 6.09
C VAL A 59 13.49 7.88 4.90
N TYR A 60 12.19 7.61 4.91
CA TYR A 60 11.46 7.04 3.77
C TYR A 60 10.69 8.13 3.04
N LYS A 61 10.63 8.04 1.72
CA LYS A 61 9.82 8.91 0.86
C LYS A 61 8.81 8.10 0.08
N PHE A 62 7.72 8.74 -0.30
CA PHE A 62 6.85 8.20 -1.35
C PHE A 62 7.67 7.90 -2.60
N ALA A 63 7.53 6.69 -3.13
CA ALA A 63 8.18 6.27 -4.37
C ALA A 63 7.17 6.11 -5.50
N ASN A 64 6.07 5.40 -5.23
CA ASN A 64 5.08 5.10 -6.26
C ASN A 64 3.71 4.76 -5.66
N THR A 65 2.66 4.96 -6.45
CA THR A 65 1.32 4.44 -6.18
C THR A 65 0.65 4.07 -7.50
N ALA A 66 -0.19 3.05 -7.47
CA ALA A 66 -1.06 2.73 -8.58
C ALA A 66 -2.39 2.18 -8.06
N VAL A 67 -3.42 2.37 -8.89
CA VAL A 67 -4.71 1.71 -8.77
C VAL A 67 -5.02 1.12 -10.14
N ASN A 68 -5.38 -0.16 -10.17
CA ASN A 68 -5.73 -0.84 -11.42
C ASN A 68 -6.82 -1.88 -11.19
N ASN A 69 -7.47 -2.26 -12.28
CA ASN A 69 -8.45 -3.32 -12.27
C ASN A 69 -7.77 -4.68 -12.44
N VAL A 70 -8.32 -5.69 -11.80
CA VAL A 70 -7.92 -7.10 -11.92
C VAL A 70 -9.16 -7.97 -12.15
N PRO A 71 -9.01 -9.16 -12.76
CA PRO A 71 -10.13 -10.09 -12.89
C PRO A 71 -10.79 -10.34 -11.53
N GLY A 72 -12.11 -10.22 -11.47
CA GLY A 72 -12.88 -10.52 -10.27
C GLY A 72 -12.89 -12.02 -9.94
N ILE A 73 -13.41 -12.37 -8.77
CA ILE A 73 -13.54 -13.78 -8.34
C ILE A 73 -14.23 -14.61 -9.43
N GLY A 74 -13.60 -15.74 -9.78
CA GLY A 74 -14.10 -16.67 -10.81
C GLY A 74 -13.63 -16.36 -12.22
N TYR A 75 -12.89 -15.27 -12.43
CA TYR A 75 -12.27 -14.91 -13.69
C TYR A 75 -10.74 -14.98 -13.61
N SER A 76 -10.11 -15.13 -14.77
CA SER A 76 -8.66 -15.15 -14.98
C SER A 76 -8.26 -14.15 -16.06
N VAL A 77 -7.00 -13.70 -16.04
CA VAL A 77 -6.41 -12.86 -17.11
C VAL A 77 -6.38 -13.55 -18.47
N SER A 78 -6.54 -14.88 -18.48
CA SER A 78 -6.58 -15.70 -19.69
C SER A 78 -7.98 -15.87 -20.28
N ASP A 79 -9.03 -15.40 -19.59
CA ASP A 79 -10.41 -15.62 -20.02
C ASP A 79 -10.73 -14.75 -21.25
N GLU A 80 -11.51 -15.33 -22.16
CA GLU A 80 -11.92 -14.66 -23.41
C GLU A 80 -12.79 -13.43 -23.13
N CYS A 81 -13.70 -13.53 -22.15
CA CYS A 81 -14.49 -12.41 -21.64
C CYS A 81 -14.43 -12.38 -20.11
N ILE A 82 -14.21 -11.19 -19.55
CA ILE A 82 -14.26 -10.91 -18.12
C ILE A 82 -15.42 -9.97 -17.89
N ASP A 83 -16.45 -10.41 -17.18
CA ASP A 83 -17.63 -9.56 -16.93
C ASP A 83 -17.54 -8.81 -15.59
N LYS A 84 -16.57 -9.16 -14.74
CA LYS A 84 -16.39 -8.57 -13.41
C LYS A 84 -14.92 -8.25 -13.16
N LEU A 85 -14.67 -7.00 -12.76
CA LEU A 85 -13.36 -6.53 -12.37
C LEU A 85 -13.39 -6.05 -10.91
N ASP A 86 -12.41 -6.50 -10.15
CA ASP A 86 -12.10 -5.97 -8.83
C ASP A 86 -11.06 -4.85 -8.98
N SER A 87 -10.99 -3.94 -8.01
CA SER A 87 -9.97 -2.88 -8.00
C SER A 87 -8.92 -3.17 -6.97
N GLN A 88 -7.65 -3.00 -7.32
CA GLN A 88 -6.56 -3.06 -6.37
C GLN A 88 -5.75 -1.78 -6.42
N GLY A 89 -5.06 -1.48 -5.33
CA GLY A 89 -4.11 -0.39 -5.29
C GLY A 89 -3.00 -0.61 -4.30
N TRP A 90 -1.90 0.09 -4.48
CA TRP A 90 -0.77 0.07 -3.57
C TRP A 90 -0.07 1.42 -3.50
N VAL A 91 0.69 1.59 -2.43
CA VAL A 91 1.70 2.65 -2.30
C VAL A 91 3.00 2.04 -1.82
N ILE A 92 4.11 2.61 -2.30
CA ILE A 92 5.46 2.20 -1.94
C ILE A 92 6.16 3.38 -1.27
N LEU A 93 6.68 3.12 -0.08
CA LEU A 93 7.68 3.95 0.56
C LEU A 93 9.07 3.34 0.33
N GLN A 94 10.01 4.19 -0.05
CA GLN A 94 11.40 3.83 -0.30
C GLN A 94 12.33 4.63 0.61
N ASP A 95 13.32 3.95 1.19
CA ASP A 95 14.40 4.59 1.92
C ASP A 95 15.17 5.53 0.99
N THR A 96 15.34 6.79 1.41
CA THR A 96 16.06 7.81 0.65
C THR A 96 17.52 7.45 0.34
N THR A 97 18.10 6.49 1.07
CA THR A 97 19.47 6.00 0.87
C THR A 97 19.56 4.67 0.14
N ASP A 98 18.42 4.04 -0.21
CA ASP A 98 18.33 2.71 -0.84
C ASP A 98 19.03 1.58 -0.05
N ARG A 99 19.22 1.73 1.26
CA ARG A 99 19.88 0.72 2.12
C ARG A 99 18.89 -0.21 2.79
N ASN A 100 17.68 0.27 3.03
CA ASN A 100 16.61 -0.50 3.63
C ASN A 100 15.55 -0.92 2.60
N LEU A 101 14.78 -1.93 2.97
CA LEU A 101 13.77 -2.55 2.10
C LEU A 101 12.54 -1.64 1.97
N ASN A 102 11.93 -1.65 0.79
CA ASN A 102 10.70 -0.88 0.57
C ASN A 102 9.56 -1.35 1.48
N LEU A 103 8.73 -0.39 1.91
CA LEU A 103 7.51 -0.64 2.68
C LEU A 103 6.31 -0.42 1.78
N ILE A 104 5.35 -1.32 1.82
CA ILE A 104 4.25 -1.34 0.86
C ILE A 104 2.95 -1.53 1.61
N THR A 105 1.96 -0.68 1.31
CA THR A 105 0.57 -0.90 1.70
C THR A 105 -0.25 -1.18 0.46
N TYR A 106 -1.14 -2.16 0.54
CA TYR A 106 -1.94 -2.65 -0.56
C TYR A 106 -3.40 -2.79 -0.15
N PHE A 107 -4.33 -2.58 -1.07
CA PHE A 107 -5.72 -3.00 -0.92
C PHE A 107 -6.22 -3.77 -2.15
N LEU A 108 -7.20 -4.63 -1.92
CA LEU A 108 -8.03 -5.26 -2.95
C LEU A 108 -9.50 -5.07 -2.58
N LYS A 109 -10.21 -4.30 -3.42
CA LYS A 109 -11.61 -3.98 -3.29
C LYS A 109 -12.45 -4.90 -4.19
N ARG A 110 -13.28 -5.70 -3.54
CA ARG A 110 -14.33 -6.53 -4.12
C ARG A 110 -15.71 -5.96 -3.78
N PRO A 111 -16.80 -6.38 -4.45
CA PRO A 111 -18.13 -5.83 -4.23
C PRO A 111 -18.56 -5.78 -2.76
N ASP A 112 -18.23 -6.82 -2.00
CA ASP A 112 -18.65 -7.06 -0.62
C ASP A 112 -17.49 -7.04 0.40
N LYS A 113 -16.25 -6.83 -0.06
CA LYS A 113 -15.06 -6.98 0.79
C LYS A 113 -13.96 -5.98 0.44
N LEU A 114 -13.24 -5.50 1.46
CA LEU A 114 -11.95 -4.85 1.31
C LEU A 114 -10.89 -5.72 1.99
N ASP A 115 -9.91 -6.19 1.25
CA ASP A 115 -8.70 -6.75 1.83
C ASP A 115 -7.63 -5.66 1.88
N VAL A 116 -6.99 -5.48 3.04
CA VAL A 116 -5.82 -4.59 3.17
C VAL A 116 -4.63 -5.41 3.63
N LYS A 117 -3.46 -5.11 3.06
CA LYS A 117 -2.22 -5.80 3.38
C LYS A 117 -1.09 -4.80 3.57
N VAL A 118 -0.12 -5.22 4.37
CA VAL A 118 1.18 -4.55 4.53
C VAL A 118 2.29 -5.50 4.12
N SER A 119 3.35 -4.95 3.55
CA SER A 119 4.48 -5.74 3.08
C SER A 119 5.80 -5.02 3.34
N VAL A 120 6.81 -5.83 3.61
CA VAL A 120 8.22 -5.43 3.58
C VAL A 120 8.83 -6.17 2.40
N GLU A 121 9.42 -5.41 1.47
CA GLU A 121 9.96 -5.93 0.23
C GLU A 121 10.93 -7.10 0.48
N ASN A 122 10.80 -8.17 -0.30
CA ASN A 122 11.63 -9.38 -0.16
C ASN A 122 11.57 -10.04 1.25
N ARG A 123 10.55 -9.76 2.06
CA ARG A 123 10.35 -10.36 3.39
C ARG A 123 8.98 -10.98 3.58
N GLY A 124 7.94 -10.39 2.99
CA GLY A 124 6.60 -10.96 2.99
C GLY A 124 5.52 -9.91 2.84
N GLU A 125 4.29 -10.41 2.76
CA GLU A 125 3.06 -9.64 2.68
C GLU A 125 2.05 -10.27 3.64
N TRP A 126 1.34 -9.44 4.40
CA TRP A 126 0.44 -9.88 5.45
C TRP A 126 -0.86 -9.09 5.46
N SER A 127 -1.98 -9.78 5.60
CA SER A 127 -3.30 -9.17 5.70
C SER A 127 -3.52 -8.51 7.06
N LEU A 128 -4.22 -7.39 7.04
CA LEU A 128 -4.74 -6.73 8.24
C LEU A 128 -6.19 -7.18 8.48
N ASP A 129 -6.54 -7.44 9.75
CA ASP A 129 -7.94 -7.54 10.18
C ASP A 129 -8.48 -6.12 10.38
N ILE A 130 -8.94 -5.51 9.29
CA ILE A 130 -9.32 -4.09 9.28
C ILE A 130 -10.53 -3.77 10.16
N ASP A 131 -11.35 -4.78 10.46
CA ASP A 131 -12.55 -4.64 11.28
C ASP A 131 -12.25 -4.72 12.79
N ASN A 132 -11.10 -5.33 13.16
CA ASN A 132 -10.72 -5.56 14.55
C ASN A 132 -9.27 -5.08 14.80
N PRO A 133 -9.05 -3.79 15.12
CA PRO A 133 -7.72 -3.32 15.48
C PRO A 133 -7.20 -4.06 16.72
N THR A 134 -5.96 -4.55 16.66
CA THR A 134 -5.32 -5.28 17.76
C THR A 134 -5.21 -4.44 19.02
N TYR A 135 -4.89 -3.15 18.85
CA TYR A 135 -4.82 -2.18 19.94
C TYR A 135 -5.83 -1.06 19.70
N PRO A 136 -6.83 -0.91 20.58
CA PRO A 136 -7.70 0.27 20.57
C PRO A 136 -6.91 1.56 20.76
N THR A 137 -5.89 1.50 21.63
CA THR A 137 -4.92 2.58 21.87
C THR A 137 -3.55 1.98 22.21
N ILE A 138 -2.47 2.59 21.72
CA ILE A 138 -1.09 2.29 22.10
C ILE A 138 -0.25 3.57 22.11
N GLU A 139 0.71 3.67 23.01
CA GLU A 139 1.69 4.76 23.03
C GLU A 139 3.02 4.29 22.46
N LEU A 140 3.55 5.02 21.48
CA LEU A 140 4.85 4.77 20.85
C LEU A 140 5.57 6.11 20.71
N ASP A 141 6.84 6.18 21.12
CA ASP A 141 7.66 7.41 21.08
C ASP A 141 6.98 8.65 21.71
N GLY A 142 6.19 8.44 22.77
CA GLY A 142 5.44 9.51 23.45
C GLY A 142 4.23 10.05 22.68
N GLN A 143 3.82 9.38 21.59
CA GLN A 143 2.59 9.66 20.86
C GLN A 143 1.57 8.53 21.03
N THR A 144 0.32 8.88 21.36
CA THR A 144 -0.79 7.93 21.41
C THR A 144 -1.40 7.73 20.03
N TYR A 145 -1.52 6.47 19.62
CA TYR A 145 -2.18 6.05 18.39
C TYR A 145 -3.43 5.25 18.74
N THR A 146 -4.54 5.53 18.04
CA THR A 146 -5.82 4.81 18.18
C THR A 146 -6.04 3.87 17.01
N ASN A 147 -6.65 2.71 17.24
CA ASN A 147 -6.93 1.70 16.21
C ASN A 147 -5.66 1.27 15.46
N VAL A 148 -4.74 0.64 16.19
CA VAL A 148 -3.49 0.10 15.63
C VAL A 148 -3.66 -1.38 15.35
N TYR A 149 -3.28 -1.76 14.14
CA TYR A 149 -3.31 -3.13 13.64
C TYR A 149 -1.93 -3.74 13.80
N GLU A 150 -1.88 -4.94 14.36
CA GLU A 150 -0.64 -5.70 14.52
C GLU A 150 -0.60 -6.90 13.59
N VAL A 151 0.57 -7.12 13.01
CA VAL A 151 0.89 -8.36 12.32
C VAL A 151 2.08 -9.00 13.02
N THR A 152 1.93 -10.27 13.39
CA THR A 152 3.01 -11.13 13.92
C THR A 152 3.19 -12.34 13.00
N PRO A 153 4.05 -12.25 11.97
CA PRO A 153 4.27 -13.35 11.04
C PRO A 153 4.90 -14.57 11.71
N ASP A 154 4.42 -15.76 11.36
CA ASP A 154 5.08 -17.00 11.75
C ASP A 154 6.36 -17.20 10.93
N SER A 155 7.52 -16.85 11.49
CA SER A 155 8.82 -17.10 10.88
C SER A 155 9.91 -17.35 11.92
N THR A 156 10.94 -18.09 11.51
CA THR A 156 12.10 -18.41 12.36
C THR A 156 13.42 -17.92 11.77
N LYS A 157 13.41 -17.28 10.60
CA LYS A 157 14.64 -16.75 9.99
C LYS A 157 15.01 -15.42 10.67
N PRO A 158 16.29 -15.19 11.00
CA PRO A 158 16.71 -13.96 11.67
C PRO A 158 16.32 -12.67 10.92
N SER A 159 16.42 -12.66 9.59
CA SER A 159 16.07 -11.47 8.80
C SER A 159 14.59 -11.32 8.51
N SER A 160 13.73 -12.23 8.98
CA SER A 160 12.29 -12.13 8.81
C SER A 160 11.70 -11.05 9.71
N VAL A 161 10.59 -10.49 9.23
CA VAL A 161 9.73 -9.62 10.04
C VAL A 161 9.18 -10.44 11.21
N LYS A 162 9.34 -9.88 12.41
CA LYS A 162 8.80 -10.37 13.67
C LYS A 162 7.47 -9.72 14.00
N GLN A 163 7.34 -8.42 13.73
CA GLN A 163 6.19 -7.61 14.11
C GLN A 163 6.05 -6.40 13.20
N ILE A 164 4.82 -6.04 12.84
CA ILE A 164 4.47 -4.76 12.24
C ILE A 164 3.33 -4.15 13.04
N LEU A 165 3.44 -2.87 13.37
CA LEU A 165 2.34 -2.03 13.85
C LEU A 165 1.97 -1.04 12.76
N PHE A 166 0.69 -1.03 12.37
CA PHE A 166 0.16 -0.20 11.30
C PHE A 166 -1.07 0.58 11.76
N ASN A 167 -1.25 1.79 11.25
CA ASN A 167 -2.40 2.65 11.54
C ASN A 167 -2.94 3.28 10.26
N LYS A 168 -4.26 3.40 10.13
CA LYS A 168 -4.89 3.95 8.91
C LYS A 168 -4.58 5.44 8.67
N ALA A 169 -4.28 6.22 9.70
CA ALA A 169 -3.97 7.65 9.56
C ALA A 169 -2.46 7.92 9.44
N TYR A 170 -1.62 7.09 10.05
CA TYR A 170 -0.17 7.33 10.16
C TYR A 170 0.70 6.28 9.46
N GLY A 171 0.10 5.19 9.01
CA GLY A 171 0.74 4.10 8.28
C GLY A 171 1.59 3.21 9.18
N PHE A 172 2.76 2.80 8.71
CA PHE A 172 3.73 2.03 9.49
C PHE A 172 4.19 2.82 10.72
N LEU A 173 3.92 2.26 11.91
CA LEU A 173 4.36 2.81 13.19
C LEU A 173 5.59 2.11 13.72
N TYR A 174 5.67 0.79 13.51
CA TYR A 174 6.81 -0.01 13.95
C TYR A 174 6.98 -1.22 13.03
N ILE A 175 8.22 -1.56 12.73
CA ILE A 175 8.59 -2.78 12.02
C ILE A 175 9.78 -3.39 12.77
N GLY A 176 9.62 -4.58 13.32
CA GLY A 176 10.67 -5.31 14.03
C GLY A 176 11.07 -6.58 13.29
N PHE A 177 12.35 -6.92 13.35
CA PHE A 177 12.92 -8.14 12.77
C PHE A 177 13.45 -9.09 13.87
N TYR A 178 13.58 -10.38 13.57
CA TYR A 178 14.09 -11.36 14.53
C TYR A 178 15.58 -11.20 14.87
N ASP A 179 16.36 -10.51 14.04
CA ASP A 179 17.77 -10.17 14.27
C ASP A 179 17.97 -8.92 15.16
N GLY A 180 16.88 -8.34 15.66
CA GLY A 180 16.89 -7.19 16.57
C GLY A 180 16.87 -5.84 15.86
N LYS A 181 16.94 -5.79 14.53
CA LYS A 181 16.74 -4.55 13.77
C LYS A 181 15.30 -4.10 13.88
N TYR A 182 15.09 -2.79 13.80
CA TYR A 182 13.74 -2.24 13.73
C TYR A 182 13.70 -0.88 13.03
N LEU A 183 12.48 -0.45 12.71
CA LEU A 183 12.13 0.91 12.35
C LEU A 183 10.98 1.34 13.25
N LEU A 184 11.19 2.35 14.09
CA LEU A 184 10.16 2.95 14.94
C LEU A 184 9.83 4.34 14.41
N LYS A 185 8.57 4.59 14.07
CA LYS A 185 8.14 5.89 13.58
C LYS A 185 8.33 6.94 14.67
N THR A 186 8.93 8.07 14.31
CA THR A 186 9.01 9.22 15.22
C THR A 186 7.77 10.09 15.13
N LYS A 187 7.51 10.80 16.22
CA LYS A 187 6.52 11.90 16.28
C LYS A 187 6.80 13.02 15.27
#